data_AF-A0AAV3RLK5-F1
#
_entry.id   AF-A0AAV3RLK5-F1
#
_cell.length_a   1.000
_cell.length_b   1.000
_cell.length_c   1.000
_cell.angle_alpha   90.00
_cell.angle_beta   90.00
_cell.angle_gamma   90.00
#
_symmetry.space_group_name_H-M   'P 1'
#
loop_
_entity.id
_entity.type
_entity.pdbx_description
1 polymer ?
#
loop_
_entity_poly.entity_id
_entity_poly.type
_entity_poly.pdbx_seq_one_letter_code
_entity_poly.pdbx_strand_id
1 'polypeptide(L)'
;MGKARFRFESSWCLYKETTEVVRTTWHKHRIDDPGRNLFCCIQNSRLGLLKWKRDTLENVQQKIDLKQAALHRLNQGTITNVSKVEAISLSKEIDKLRAANDEYWRQRSRVEWHVKGDRNTAYFHALMSVITLLQDEYGTPYTNT
;
A
#
# COMPACT_ATOMS: atom_id res chain seq x y z
N MET A 1 -12.23 25.19 -7.63
CA MET A 1 -11.56 23.87 -7.64
C MET A 1 -11.66 23.26 -6.24
N GLY A 2 -12.38 22.15 -6.08
CA GLY A 2 -12.65 21.56 -4.76
C GLY A 2 -11.44 20.84 -4.19
N LYS A 3 -11.05 21.15 -2.94
CA LYS A 3 -9.98 20.44 -2.22
C LYS A 3 -10.37 18.97 -2.11
N ALA A 4 -9.52 18.06 -2.60
CA ALA A 4 -9.79 16.63 -2.56
C ALA A 4 -10.18 16.20 -1.13
N ARG A 5 -11.34 15.56 -0.99
CA ARG A 5 -11.83 15.08 0.30
C ARG A 5 -10.89 14.00 0.83
N PHE A 6 -10.48 14.13 2.09
CA PHE A 6 -9.75 13.08 2.78
C PHE A 6 -10.64 11.84 2.87
N ARG A 7 -10.15 10.73 2.34
CA ARG A 7 -10.73 9.40 2.54
C ARG A 7 -9.67 8.52 3.15
N PHE A 8 -9.97 7.98 4.32
CA PHE A 8 -9.15 6.95 4.93
C PHE A 8 -9.43 5.63 4.23
N GLU A 9 -8.37 4.92 3.84
CA GLU A 9 -8.50 3.58 3.27
C GLU A 9 -8.13 2.56 4.35
N SER A 10 -8.94 1.52 4.52
CA SER A 10 -8.71 0.49 5.53
C SER A 10 -7.41 -0.29 5.32
N SER A 11 -6.93 -0.35 4.07
CA SER A 11 -5.61 -0.90 3.71
C SER A 11 -4.48 -0.17 4.43
N TRP A 12 -4.67 1.09 4.82
CA TRP A 12 -3.65 1.86 5.53
C TRP A 12 -3.31 1.26 6.88
N CYS A 13 -4.25 0.58 7.55
CA CYS A 13 -3.99 -0.08 8.83
C CYS A 13 -2.99 -1.24 8.75
N LEU A 14 -2.75 -1.78 7.55
CA LEU A 14 -1.83 -2.90 7.32
C LEU A 14 -0.38 -2.45 7.27
N TYR A 15 -0.16 -1.14 7.26
CA TYR A 15 1.12 -0.50 7.14
C TYR A 15 1.63 -0.10 8.52
N LYS A 16 2.78 -0.62 8.93
CA LYS A 16 3.36 -0.28 10.25
C LYS A 16 3.63 1.22 10.37
N GLU A 17 4.00 1.86 9.26
CA GLU A 17 4.34 3.27 9.18
C GLU A 17 3.12 4.18 9.41
N THR A 18 1.92 3.77 9.00
CA THR A 18 0.71 4.59 9.24
C THR A 18 0.35 4.60 10.72
N THR A 19 0.54 3.46 11.40
CA THR A 19 0.32 3.36 12.85
C THR A 19 1.32 4.23 13.60
N GLU A 20 2.58 4.25 13.17
CA GLU A 20 3.60 5.14 13.73
C GLU A 20 3.30 6.61 13.46
N VAL A 21 2.83 6.96 12.27
CA VAL A 21 2.40 8.32 11.92
C VAL A 21 1.23 8.77 12.81
N VAL A 22 0.23 7.92 13.04
CA VAL A 22 -0.89 8.24 13.94
C VAL A 22 -0.37 8.40 15.38
N ARG A 23 0.42 7.46 15.89
CA ARG A 23 1.01 7.50 17.24
C ARG A 23 1.81 8.78 17.49
N THR A 24 2.72 9.10 16.58
CA THR A 24 3.60 10.28 16.70
C THR A 24 2.84 11.59 16.57
N THR A 25 1.77 11.63 15.77
CA THR A 25 0.95 12.86 15.60
C THR A 25 -0.08 13.04 16.71
N TRP A 26 -0.57 11.95 17.28
CA TRP A 26 -1.55 11.96 18.36
C TRP A 26 -0.98 12.60 19.63
N HIS A 27 0.31 12.35 19.94
CA HIS A 27 0.94 12.89 21.15
C HIS A 27 1.50 14.32 21.01
N LYS A 28 1.41 14.94 19.83
CA LYS A 28 1.99 16.28 19.58
C LYS A 28 1.25 17.44 20.22
N HIS A 29 0.00 17.27 20.63
CA HIS A 29 -0.78 18.32 21.28
C HIS A 29 -1.49 17.74 22.50
N ARG A 30 -1.15 18.27 23.69
CA ARG A 30 -1.97 18.12 24.89
C ARG A 30 -2.54 19.50 25.21
N ILE A 31 -3.85 19.64 25.04
CA ILE A 31 -4.61 20.81 25.49
C ILE A 31 -5.39 20.37 26.73
N ASP A 32 -5.49 21.26 27.71
CA ASP A 32 -6.18 21.02 28.99
C ASP A 32 -7.72 20.90 28.86
N ASP A 33 -8.26 21.02 27.65
CA ASP A 33 -9.65 20.73 27.31
C ASP A 33 -9.75 19.40 26.54
N PRO A 34 -10.35 18.34 27.13
CA PRO A 34 -10.47 17.02 26.51
C PRO A 34 -11.17 17.03 25.14
N GLY A 35 -12.17 17.91 24.94
CA GLY A 35 -12.94 17.99 23.70
C GLY A 35 -12.12 18.56 22.54
N ARG A 36 -11.44 19.70 22.75
CA ARG A 36 -10.49 20.26 21.77
C ARG A 36 -9.29 19.36 21.56
N ASN A 37 -8.84 18.65 22.59
CA ASN A 37 -7.73 17.71 22.50
C ASN A 37 -8.04 16.58 21.50
N LEU A 38 -9.21 15.96 21.59
CA LEU A 38 -9.64 14.93 20.63
C LEU A 38 -9.70 15.45 19.19
N PHE A 39 -10.32 16.61 18.96
CA PHE A 39 -10.40 17.20 17.63
C PHE A 39 -9.02 17.49 17.04
N CYS A 40 -8.12 18.10 17.83
CA CYS A 40 -6.75 18.39 17.41
C CYS A 40 -5.98 17.11 17.08
N CYS A 41 -6.08 16.06 17.90
CA CYS A 41 -5.47 14.77 17.66
C CYS A 41 -5.92 14.16 16.32
N ILE A 42 -7.23 14.14 16.06
CA ILE A 42 -7.77 13.64 14.78
C ILE A 42 -7.27 14.47 13.59
N GLN A 43 -7.25 15.80 13.69
CA GLN A 43 -6.75 16.65 12.61
C GLN A 43 -5.25 16.43 12.35
N ASN A 44 -4.45 16.32 13.41
CA ASN A 44 -3.01 16.09 13.29
C ASN A 44 -2.71 14.72 12.68
N SER A 45 -3.41 13.67 13.10
CA SER A 45 -3.28 12.34 12.51
C SER A 45 -3.73 12.31 11.05
N ARG A 46 -4.81 13.02 10.71
CA ARG A 46 -5.24 13.18 9.31
C ARG A 46 -4.16 13.85 8.45
N LEU A 47 -3.57 14.96 8.93
CA LEU A 47 -2.51 15.66 8.20
C LEU A 47 -1.25 14.80 8.09
N GLY A 48 -0.90 14.08 9.15
CA GLY A 48 0.22 13.12 9.16
C GLY A 48 0.03 12.03 8.12
N LEU A 49 -1.15 11.41 8.06
CA LEU A 49 -1.48 10.36 7.10
C LEU A 49 -1.49 10.88 5.66
N LEU A 50 -1.99 12.09 5.43
CA LEU A 50 -1.91 12.73 4.10
C LEU A 50 -0.47 12.97 3.66
N LYS A 51 0.38 13.45 4.57
CA LYS A 51 1.80 13.63 4.30
C LYS A 51 2.48 12.29 4.00
N TRP A 52 2.22 11.28 4.82
CA TRP A 52 2.74 9.92 4.60
C TRP A 52 2.29 9.35 3.26
N LYS A 53 1.00 9.46 2.91
CA LYS A 53 0.46 9.01 1.62
C LYS A 53 1.20 9.67 0.46
N ARG A 54 1.35 10.99 0.51
CA ARG A 54 2.08 11.73 -0.53
C ARG A 54 3.54 11.27 -0.60
N ASP A 55 4.19 11.17 0.56
CA ASP A 55 5.62 10.91 0.63
C ASP A 55 5.98 9.46 0.23
N THR A 56 5.05 8.52 0.38
CA THR A 56 5.23 7.10 0.07
C THR A 56 4.62 6.71 -1.29
N LEU A 57 3.38 7.11 -1.59
CA LEU A 57 2.68 6.72 -2.82
C LEU A 57 2.98 7.70 -3.97
N GLU A 58 2.76 8.99 -3.72
CA GLU A 58 2.73 9.99 -4.79
C GLU A 58 4.15 10.40 -5.21
N ASN A 59 5.09 10.49 -4.27
CA ASN A 59 6.47 10.87 -4.58
C ASN A 59 7.20 9.84 -5.45
N VAL A 60 6.90 8.54 -5.31
CA VAL A 60 7.52 7.50 -6.15
C VAL A 60 6.96 7.57 -7.56
N GLN A 61 5.63 7.69 -7.70
CA GLN A 61 5.00 7.84 -9.00
C GLN A 61 5.44 9.13 -9.70
N GLN A 62 5.51 10.26 -8.99
CA GLN A 62 6.01 11.53 -9.53
C GLN A 62 7.45 11.42 -10.04
N LYS A 63 8.33 10.71 -9.32
CA LYS A 63 9.71 10.47 -9.79
C LYS A 63 9.75 9.65 -11.07
N ILE A 64 8.87 8.65 -11.19
CA ILE A 64 8.73 7.85 -12.41
C ILE A 64 8.24 8.74 -13.55
N ASP A 65 7.17 9.51 -13.34
CA ASP A 65 6.55 10.38 -14.35
C ASP A 65 7.54 11.43 -14.87
N LEU A 66 8.32 12.06 -13.97
CA LEU A 66 9.35 13.03 -14.35
C LEU A 66 10.44 12.42 -15.24
N LYS A 67 10.88 11.21 -14.92
CA LYS A 67 11.89 10.50 -15.71
C LYS A 67 11.32 10.02 -17.05
N GLN A 68 10.07 9.58 -17.07
CA GLN A 68 9.37 9.24 -18.32
C GLN A 68 9.21 10.47 -19.22
N ALA A 69 8.87 11.63 -18.66
CA ALA A 69 8.79 12.88 -19.42
C ALA A 69 10.18 13.29 -19.97
N ALA A 70 11.25 13.10 -19.18
CA ALA A 70 12.61 13.33 -19.65
C ALA A 70 12.98 12.40 -20.82
N LEU A 71 12.69 11.11 -20.70
CA LEU A 71 12.92 10.12 -21.74
C LEU A 71 12.11 10.41 -23.01
N HIS A 72 10.85 10.84 -22.87
CA HIS A 72 10.02 11.26 -23.99
C HIS A 72 10.61 12.47 -24.72
N ARG A 73 11.02 13.52 -23.99
CA ARG A 73 11.69 14.68 -24.57
C ARG A 73 12.96 14.30 -25.32
N LEU A 74 13.73 13.36 -24.77
CA LEU A 74 14.98 12.89 -25.37
C LEU A 74 14.75 12.16 -26.70
N ASN A 75 13.65 11.39 -26.78
CA ASN A 75 13.24 10.68 -28.00
C ASN A 75 12.62 11.59 -29.07
N GLN A 76 12.10 12.76 -28.68
CA GLN A 76 11.58 13.77 -29.61
C GLN A 76 12.69 14.64 -30.23
N GLY A 77 13.87 14.68 -29.60
CA GLY A 77 15.04 15.41 -30.11
C GLY A 77 15.79 14.67 -31.21
N THR A 78 16.87 15.28 -31.72
CA THR A 78 17.78 14.62 -32.66
C THR A 78 18.47 13.45 -31.96
N ILE A 79 18.28 12.24 -32.49
CA ILE A 79 18.87 11.03 -31.93
C ILE A 79 20.37 11.02 -32.22
N THR A 80 21.18 11.19 -31.18
CA THR A 80 22.64 11.08 -31.20
C THR A 80 23.08 9.85 -30.42
N ASN A 81 24.34 9.42 -30.56
CA ASN A 81 24.86 8.32 -29.72
C ASN A 81 24.82 8.70 -28.23
N VAL A 82 25.03 9.98 -27.89
CA VAL A 82 24.92 10.48 -26.51
C VAL A 82 23.48 10.37 -26.01
N SER A 83 22.50 10.79 -26.82
CA SER A 83 21.09 10.68 -26.41
C SER A 83 20.63 9.22 -26.29
N LYS A 84 21.12 8.30 -27.12
CA LYS A 84 20.84 6.86 -26.95
C LYS A 84 21.35 6.34 -25.60
N VAL A 85 22.57 6.70 -25.20
CA VAL A 85 23.13 6.28 -23.91
C VAL A 85 22.33 6.86 -22.74
N GLU A 86 21.94 8.13 -22.83
CA GLU A 86 21.14 8.79 -21.80
C GLU A 86 19.72 8.21 -21.69
N ALA A 87 19.08 7.89 -22.81
CA ALA A 87 17.77 7.21 -22.84
C ALA A 87 17.83 5.82 -22.17
N ILE A 88 18.87 5.04 -22.46
CA ILE A 88 19.09 3.73 -21.83
C ILE A 88 19.29 3.88 -20.32
N SER A 89 20.05 4.90 -19.89
CA SER A 89 20.26 5.18 -18.47
C SER A 89 18.94 5.55 -17.77
N LEU A 90 18.16 6.46 -18.35
CA LEU A 90 16.85 6.87 -17.82
C LEU A 90 15.87 5.69 -17.74
N SER A 91 15.83 4.82 -18.76
CA SER A 91 15.00 3.62 -18.73
C SER A 91 15.38 2.70 -17.58
N LYS A 92 16.69 2.43 -17.40
CA LYS A 92 17.18 1.60 -16.29
C LYS A 92 16.83 2.19 -14.93
N GLU A 93 16.88 3.52 -14.78
CA GLU A 93 16.48 4.18 -13.53
C GLU A 93 14.97 4.08 -13.26
N ILE A 94 14.13 4.21 -14.29
CA ILE A 94 12.69 4.00 -14.19
C ILE A 94 12.39 2.56 -13.74
N ASP A 95 13.03 1.58 -14.37
CA ASP A 95 12.84 0.16 -14.05
C ASP A 95 13.28 -0.16 -12.62
N LYS A 96 14.39 0.42 -12.15
CA LYS A 96 14.82 0.30 -10.75
C LYS A 96 13.81 0.89 -9.77
N LEU A 97 13.26 2.07 -10.06
CA LEU A 97 12.23 2.71 -9.22
C LEU A 97 10.96 1.87 -9.16
N ARG A 98 10.52 1.32 -10.30
CA ARG A 98 9.36 0.41 -10.37
C ARG A 98 9.61 -0.86 -9.58
N ALA A 99 10.74 -1.53 -9.78
CA ALA A 99 11.06 -2.76 -9.07
C ALA A 99 11.11 -2.56 -7.54
N ALA A 100 11.69 -1.45 -7.07
CA ALA A 100 11.71 -1.12 -5.66
C ALA A 100 10.31 -0.85 -5.10
N ASN A 101 9.46 -0.15 -5.87
CA ASN A 101 8.06 0.08 -5.50
C ASN A 101 7.27 -1.23 -5.49
N ASP A 102 7.44 -2.09 -6.49
CA ASP A 102 6.75 -3.38 -6.59
C ASP A 102 7.14 -4.32 -5.45
N GLU A 103 8.44 -4.38 -5.09
CA GLU A 103 8.89 -5.12 -3.90
C GLU A 103 8.23 -4.56 -2.63
N TYR A 104 8.24 -3.24 -2.45
CA TYR A 104 7.60 -2.57 -1.33
C TYR A 104 6.11 -2.94 -1.22
N TRP A 105 5.37 -2.89 -2.35
CA TRP A 105 3.96 -3.26 -2.38
C TRP A 105 3.74 -4.76 -2.20
N ARG A 106 4.58 -5.62 -2.79
CA ARG A 106 4.47 -7.08 -2.65
C ARG A 106 4.59 -7.52 -1.20
N GLN A 107 5.55 -6.97 -0.45
CA GLN A 107 5.71 -7.26 0.97
C GLN A 107 4.45 -6.91 1.76
N ARG A 108 3.81 -5.79 1.42
CA ARG A 108 2.62 -5.27 2.12
C ARG A 108 1.35 -6.01 1.75
N SER A 109 1.18 -6.36 0.48
CA SER A 109 0.07 -7.18 0.01
C SER A 109 0.12 -8.60 0.61
N ARG A 110 1.31 -9.15 0.87
CA ARG A 110 1.45 -10.42 1.60
C ARG A 110 1.00 -10.31 3.05
N VAL A 111 1.34 -9.21 3.74
CA VAL A 111 0.83 -8.95 5.10
C VAL A 111 -0.70 -8.79 5.08
N GLU A 112 -1.24 -8.06 4.10
CA GLU A 112 -2.68 -7.93 3.88
C GLU A 112 -3.36 -9.28 3.71
N TRP A 113 -2.83 -10.13 2.83
CA TRP A 113 -3.33 -11.46 2.57
C TRP A 113 -3.24 -12.34 3.82
N HIS A 114 -2.15 -12.27 4.58
CA HIS A 114 -2.00 -13.04 5.81
C HIS A 114 -3.06 -12.65 6.85
N VAL A 115 -3.25 -11.35 7.10
CA VAL A 115 -4.24 -10.84 8.06
C VAL A 115 -5.68 -11.10 7.62
N LYS A 116 -5.98 -11.00 6.32
CA LYS A 116 -7.33 -11.26 5.78
C LYS A 116 -7.61 -12.75 5.57
N GLY A 117 -6.62 -13.53 5.20
CA GLY A 117 -6.70 -14.98 5.02
C GLY A 117 -6.96 -15.71 6.34
N ASP A 118 -6.39 -15.22 7.44
CA ASP A 118 -6.66 -15.73 8.79
C ASP A 118 -8.10 -15.45 9.27
N ARG A 119 -8.81 -14.51 8.64
CA ARG A 119 -10.27 -14.33 8.84
C ARG A 119 -11.11 -15.27 7.98
N ASN A 120 -10.54 -15.85 6.92
CA ASN A 120 -11.23 -16.79 6.05
C ASN A 120 -11.10 -18.23 6.57
N THR A 121 -10.15 -18.53 7.47
CA THR A 121 -9.98 -19.86 8.06
C THR A 121 -11.22 -20.31 8.83
N ALA A 122 -11.90 -19.45 9.59
CA ALA A 122 -13.14 -19.83 10.27
C ALA A 122 -14.23 -20.30 9.29
N TYR A 123 -14.37 -19.63 8.14
CA TYR A 123 -15.30 -20.01 7.09
C TYR A 123 -14.87 -21.33 6.41
N PHE A 124 -13.59 -21.48 6.09
CA PHE A 124 -13.06 -22.73 5.52
C PHE A 124 -13.12 -23.91 6.49
N HIS A 125 -12.87 -23.69 7.79
CA HIS A 125 -13.00 -24.71 8.83
C HIS A 125 -14.46 -25.08 9.04
N ALA A 126 -15.39 -24.11 9.08
CA ALA A 126 -16.82 -24.40 9.14
C ALA A 126 -17.29 -25.19 7.91
N LEU A 127 -16.85 -24.81 6.71
CA LEU A 127 -17.17 -25.52 5.47
C LEU A 127 -16.58 -26.94 5.46
N MET A 128 -15.32 -27.10 5.91
CA MET A 128 -14.67 -28.41 6.08
C MET A 128 -15.39 -29.28 7.09
N SER A 129 -15.85 -28.71 8.22
CA SER A 129 -16.64 -29.42 9.23
C SER A 129 -18.00 -29.85 8.66
N VAL A 130 -18.65 -29.01 7.88
CA VAL A 130 -19.91 -29.35 7.21
C VAL A 130 -19.70 -30.46 6.17
N ILE A 131 -18.63 -30.40 5.37
CA ILE A 131 -18.31 -31.42 4.37
C ILE A 131 -17.92 -32.76 5.03
N THR A 132 -17.19 -32.74 6.15
CA THR A 132 -16.87 -33.97 6.90
C THR A 132 -18.12 -34.59 7.53
N LEU A 133 -19.03 -33.77 8.07
CA LEU A 133 -20.31 -34.27 8.60
C LEU A 133 -21.22 -34.86 7.52
N LEU A 134 -21.22 -34.29 6.31
CA LEU A 134 -21.96 -34.84 5.16
C LEU A 134 -21.32 -36.11 4.58
N GLN A 135 -20.04 -36.36 4.84
CA GLN A 135 -19.35 -37.59 4.42
C GLN A 135 -19.62 -38.78 5.36
N ASP A 136 -19.92 -38.52 6.64
CA ASP A 136 -20.34 -39.57 7.60
C ASP A 136 -21.73 -40.14 7.28
N GLU A 137 -22.60 -39.37 6.61
CA GLU A 137 -23.94 -39.82 6.20
C GLU A 137 -23.95 -40.74 4.95
N TYR A 138 -22.85 -40.76 4.18
CA TYR A 138 -22.75 -41.53 2.92
C TYR A 138 -21.56 -42.50 2.84
N GLY A 139 -20.80 -42.66 3.92
CA GLY A 139 -19.96 -43.84 4.19
C GLY A 139 -19.07 -44.34 3.04
N THR A 140 -18.03 -43.58 2.66
CA THR A 140 -16.78 -44.18 2.14
C THR A 140 -15.57 -43.30 2.48
N PRO A 141 -14.46 -43.87 2.99
CA PRO A 141 -13.27 -43.11 3.33
C PRO A 141 -12.40 -42.83 2.11
N TYR A 142 -12.00 -41.57 1.91
CA TYR A 142 -10.89 -41.22 1.02
C TYR A 142 -9.57 -41.52 1.72
N THR A 143 -8.90 -42.61 1.35
CA THR A 143 -7.47 -42.79 1.63
C THR A 143 -6.67 -42.02 0.59
N ASN A 144 -5.84 -41.09 1.06
CA ASN A 144 -4.89 -40.35 0.23
C ASN A 144 -3.61 -41.19 0.07
N THR A 145 -3.32 -41.62 -1.15
CA THR A 145 -1.98 -41.97 -1.65
C THR A 145 -1.75 -41.23 -2.94
#